data_AF-A0A951MP22-F1
#
_entry.id   AF-A0A951MP22-F1
#
_cell.length_a   1.000
_cell.length_b   1.000
_cell.length_c   1.000
_cell.angle_alpha   90.00
_cell.angle_beta   90.00
_cell.angle_gamma   90.00
#
_symmetry.space_group_name_H-M   'P 1'
#
loop_
_entity.id
_entity.type
_entity.pdbx_description
1 polymer ?
#
loop_
_entity_poly.entity_id
_entity_poly.type
_entity_poly.pdbx_seq_one_letter_code
_entity_poly.pdbx_strand_id
1 'polypeptide(L)' 'GASYLQVIDVGDWDNSLYLNLPGQSADPHSPHYRDHYAPWITGEMQKLPFSRRAVDAVARSRTLLAPAARGRRG' A
#
# COMPACT_ATOMS: atom_id res chain seq x y z
N GLY A 1 4.87 5.81 -20.03
CA GLY A 1 4.35 4.43 -19.95
C GLY A 1 3.45 4.30 -18.74
N ALA A 2 2.87 3.12 -18.49
CA ALA A 2 2.12 2.86 -17.26
C ALA A 2 3.06 2.86 -16.04
N SER A 3 2.58 3.30 -14.88
CA SER A 3 3.29 3.26 -13.60
C SER A 3 2.53 2.48 -12.51
N TYR A 4 1.29 2.09 -12.80
CA TYR A 4 0.43 1.30 -11.93
C TYR A 4 -0.40 0.35 -12.77
N LEU A 5 -0.47 -0.92 -12.36
CA LEU A 5 -1.31 -1.96 -12.94
C LEU A 5 -2.10 -2.62 -11.82
N GLN A 6 -3.34 -3.00 -12.10
CA GLN A 6 -4.22 -3.61 -11.10
C GLN A 6 -5.14 -4.64 -11.75
N VAL A 7 -5.36 -5.74 -11.05
CA VAL A 7 -6.35 -6.76 -11.37
C VAL A 7 -7.24 -6.91 -10.15
N ILE A 8 -8.56 -6.74 -10.35
CA ILE A 8 -9.55 -6.80 -9.28
C ILE A 8 -10.39 -8.05 -9.46
N ASP A 9 -10.41 -8.90 -8.44
CA ASP A 9 -11.26 -10.09 -8.37
C ASP A 9 -12.57 -9.74 -7.66
N VAL A 10 -13.62 -9.47 -8.45
CA VAL A 10 -14.91 -9.01 -7.93
C VAL A 10 -15.63 -10.18 -7.26
N GLY A 11 -15.78 -10.11 -5.95
CA GLY A 11 -16.37 -11.16 -5.13
C GLY A 11 -15.35 -11.84 -4.22
N ASP A 12 -14.06 -11.81 -4.58
CA ASP A 12 -12.94 -12.23 -3.74
C ASP A 12 -11.83 -11.16 -3.70
N TRP A 13 -12.15 -10.04 -3.05
CA TRP A 13 -11.30 -8.85 -3.06
C TRP A 13 -9.88 -9.08 -2.52
N ASP A 14 -9.70 -10.03 -1.58
CA ASP A 14 -8.39 -10.39 -1.03
C ASP A 14 -7.50 -11.13 -2.05
N ASN A 15 -8.08 -11.61 -3.16
CA ASN A 15 -7.35 -12.21 -4.27
C ASN A 15 -6.84 -11.18 -5.30
N SER A 16 -7.20 -9.90 -5.16
CA SER A 16 -6.77 -8.83 -6.06
C SER A 16 -5.26 -8.64 -6.09
N LEU A 17 -4.76 -8.11 -7.20
CA LEU A 17 -3.33 -7.99 -7.49
C LEU A 17 -2.98 -6.60 -8.01
N TYR A 18 -1.71 -6.19 -7.83
CA TYR A 18 -1.20 -4.94 -8.36
C TYR A 18 0.31 -4.97 -8.67
N LEU A 19 0.74 -3.98 -9.45
CA LEU A 19 2.14 -3.58 -9.62
C LEU A 19 2.22 -2.06 -9.52
N ASN A 20 3.24 -1.54 -8.84
CA ASN A 20 3.46 -0.09 -8.67
C ASN A 20 4.95 0.24 -8.88
N LEU A 21 5.27 1.06 -9.87
CA LEU A 21 6.64 1.45 -10.20
C LEU A 21 6.95 2.87 -9.69
N PRO A 22 8.11 3.12 -9.04
CA PRO A 22 9.14 2.15 -8.64
C PRO A 22 8.89 1.50 -7.27
N GLY A 23 8.03 2.09 -6.44
CA GLY A 23 7.76 1.70 -5.06
C GLY A 23 6.63 2.55 -4.48
N GLN A 24 6.28 2.31 -3.22
CA GLN A 24 5.18 3.02 -2.55
C GLN A 24 5.57 4.39 -1.96
N SER A 25 6.85 4.73 -1.94
CA SER A 25 7.34 6.01 -1.39
C SER A 25 8.05 6.85 -2.44
N ALA A 26 7.86 8.16 -2.38
CA ALA A 26 8.63 9.13 -3.16
C ALA A 26 9.89 9.64 -2.44
N ASP A 27 10.09 9.27 -1.17
CA ASP A 27 11.27 9.64 -0.39
C ASP A 27 12.46 8.72 -0.74
N PRO A 28 13.58 9.23 -1.30
CA PRO A 28 14.75 8.43 -1.64
C PRO A 28 15.40 7.69 -0.47
N HIS A 29 15.16 8.13 0.77
CA HIS A 29 15.65 7.47 1.98
C HIS A 29 14.74 6.34 2.48
N SER A 30 13.53 6.22 1.92
CA SER A 30 12.60 5.17 2.30
C SER A 30 13.03 3.80 1.75
N PRO A 31 12.91 2.71 2.53
CA PRO A 31 13.08 1.37 1.98
C PRO A 31 12.05 1.05 0.88
N HIS A 32 10.92 1.77 0.84
CA HIS A 32 9.84 1.61 -0.13
C HIS A 32 9.96 2.55 -1.34
N TYR A 33 11.11 3.20 -1.54
CA TYR A 33 11.34 4.09 -2.68
C TYR A 33 11.33 3.35 -4.02
N ARG A 34 11.87 2.12 -4.05
CA ARG A 34 12.08 1.37 -5.30
C ARG A 34 11.98 -0.15 -5.15
N ASP A 35 11.41 -0.63 -4.06
CA ASP A 35 11.30 -2.06 -3.73
C ASP A 35 10.40 -2.85 -4.69
N HIS A 36 9.53 -2.18 -5.44
CA HIS A 36 8.71 -2.79 -6.49
C HIS A 36 9.32 -2.73 -7.90
N TYR A 37 10.52 -2.17 -8.06
CA TYR A 37 11.18 -2.12 -9.37
C TYR A 37 11.44 -3.53 -9.92
N ALA A 38 11.95 -4.45 -9.08
CA ALA A 38 12.21 -5.83 -9.48
C ALA A 38 10.91 -6.58 -9.86
N PRO A 39 9.85 -6.59 -9.03
CA PRO A 39 8.54 -7.12 -9.42
C PRO A 39 7.97 -6.52 -10.72
N TRP A 40 8.15 -5.22 -10.94
CA TRP A 40 7.66 -4.56 -12.15
C TRP A 40 8.33 -5.09 -13.42
N ILE A 41 9.67 -5.18 -13.43
CA ILE A 41 10.41 -5.61 -14.62
C ILE A 41 10.20 -7.10 -14.95
N THR A 42 9.86 -7.92 -13.95
CA THR A 42 9.55 -9.35 -14.13
C THR A 42 8.05 -9.61 -14.36
N GLY A 43 7.18 -8.60 -14.16
CA GLY A 43 5.73 -8.76 -14.21
C GLY A 43 5.17 -9.56 -13.03
N GLU A 44 5.87 -9.63 -11.91
CA GLU A 44 5.47 -10.39 -10.72
C GLU A 44 4.40 -9.62 -9.94
N MET A 45 3.14 -9.95 -10.20
CA MET A 45 1.99 -9.33 -9.54
C MET A 45 2.02 -9.51 -8.01
N GLN A 46 1.85 -8.41 -7.28
CA GLN A 46 1.82 -8.39 -5.82
C GLN A 46 0.38 -8.47 -5.30
N LYS A 47 0.18 -9.11 -4.14
CA LYS A 47 -1.15 -9.19 -3.50
C LYS A 47 -1.63 -7.81 -3.05
N LEU A 48 -2.91 -7.52 -3.23
CA LEU A 48 -3.60 -6.32 -2.72
C LEU A 48 -4.63 -6.72 -1.65
N PRO A 49 -4.22 -6.85 -0.37
CA PRO A 49 -5.12 -7.20 0.73
C PRO A 49 -6.23 -6.16 0.88
N PHE A 50 -7.47 -6.60 1.07
CA PHE A 50 -8.63 -5.72 1.15
C PHE A 50 -9.37 -5.86 2.49
N SER A 51 -9.65 -7.09 2.93
CA SER A 51 -10.32 -7.33 4.18
C SER A 51 -9.46 -6.83 5.35
N ARG A 52 -10.14 -6.39 6.41
CA ARG A 52 -9.44 -5.88 7.61
C ARG A 52 -8.44 -6.89 8.16
N ARG A 53 -8.82 -8.17 8.17
CA ARG A 53 -7.96 -9.27 8.63
C ARG A 53 -6.72 -9.42 7.73
N ALA A 54 -6.88 -9.38 6.41
CA ALA A 54 -5.76 -9.51 5.48
C ALA A 54 -4.80 -8.31 5.56
N VAL A 55 -5.33 -7.10 5.67
CA VAL A 55 -4.53 -5.88 5.89
C VAL A 55 -3.77 -5.95 7.21
N ASP A 56 -4.45 -6.27 8.32
CA ASP A 56 -3.83 -6.35 9.65
C ASP A 56 -2.70 -7.42 9.69
N ALA A 57 -2.84 -8.52 8.94
CA ALA A 57 -1.84 -9.59 8.89
C ALA A 57 -0.53 -9.18 8.19
N VAL A 58 -0.57 -8.23 7.25
CA VAL A 58 0.62 -7.78 6.50
C VAL A 58 1.14 -6.42 6.93
N ALA A 59 0.37 -5.66 7.72
CA ALA A 59 0.73 -4.33 8.17
C ALA A 59 2.11 -4.31 8.85
N ARG A 60 2.97 -3.40 8.42
CA ARG A 60 4.31 -3.19 9.03
C ARG A 60 4.29 -2.17 10.16
N SER A 61 3.37 -1.22 10.10
CA SER A 61 3.19 -0.19 11.13
C SER A 61 1.73 0.26 11.18
N ARG A 62 1.33 0.85 12.31
CA ARG A 62 0.00 1.44 12.50
C ARG A 62 0.13 2.75 13.25
N THR A 63 -0.39 3.82 12.66
CA THR A 63 -0.44 5.14 13.28
C THR A 63 -1.89 5.54 13.47
N LEU A 64 -2.31 5.77 14.71
CA LEU A 64 -3.62 6.33 15.03
C LEU A 64 -3.48 7.85 15.18
N LEU A 65 -4.10 8.59 14.27
CA LEU A 65 -4.18 10.05 14.36
C LEU A 65 -5.50 10.41 15.04
N ALA A 66 -5.40 11.11 16.17
CA ALA A 66 -6.54 11.66 16.89
C ALA A 66 -6.54 13.20 16.75
N PRO A 67 -7.70 13.86 16.70
CA PRO A 67 -7.76 15.31 16.74
C PRO A 67 -7.03 15.85 17.97
N ALA A 68 -6.32 16.98 17.83
CA ALA A 68 -5.82 17.70 18.99
C ALA A 68 -7.01 18.10 19.87
N ALA A 69 -6.89 17.89 21.19
CA ALA A 69 -7.91 18.35 22.14
C ALA A 69 -8.14 19.85 21.94
N ARG A 70 -9.39 20.26 21.71
CA ARG A 70 -9.73 21.67 21.51
C ARG A 70 -9.48 22.39 22.83
N GLY A 71 -8.40 23.17 22.91
CA GLY A 71 -8.12 24.01 24.08
C GLY A 71 -9.33 24.90 24.37
N ARG A 72 -9.86 24.85 25.59
CA ARG A 72 -10.91 25.76 26.05
C ARG A 72 -10.34 27.17 25.97
N ARG A 73 -10.81 27.99 25.01
CA ARG A 73 -10.59 29.44 25.05
C ARG A 73 -11.47 29.98 26.17
N GLY A 74 -10.83 30.35 27.28
CA GLY A 74 -11.43 31.24 28.28
C GLY A 74 -11.42 32.69 27.79
#